data_AF-A0A918V7U2-F1
#
_entry.id   AF-A0A918V7U2-F1
#
_cell.length_a   1.000
_cell.length_b   1.000
_cell.length_c   1.000
_cell.angle_alpha   90.00
_cell.angle_beta   90.00
_cell.angle_gamma   90.00
#
_symmetry.space_group_name_H-M   'P 1'
#
loop_
_entity.id
_entity.type
_entity.pdbx_description
1 polymer ?
#
loop_
_entity_poly.entity_id
_entity_poly.type
_entity_poly.pdbx_seq_one_letter_code
_entity_poly.pdbx_strand_id
1 'polypeptide(L)'
;MDGRGGGGGPGDPGDGRRDRPAEGDSSGPDLFPSTGAAVGFWMHLTRHDAARVAALLDHPGGARAGRARLYEAWENEDWDDERRDDERWDSEWRDGERWDDTVRCAAASYGTGGDSAPRLPILESAHVHRAWQALHILLTGADPYDEEAVAPVGDPAWNAVLGGARITRDGDDRNAGAWEDLLLLMPDEVAAVDGFLRALDRDELIRRRHPFLREVGPYSFSGWTMGSGRGAETGDMVQSGVLANAFDTLRGFYVRAAAAGNVVVKNIG
;
A
#
# COMPACT_ATOMS: atom_id res chain seq x y z
N MET A 1 -54.65 -37.97 -76.46
CA MET A 1 -55.61 -38.72 -75.62
C MET A 1 -54.90 -38.97 -74.30
N ASP A 2 -54.74 -37.94 -73.48
CA ASP A 2 -55.72 -37.43 -72.48
C ASP A 2 -55.68 -38.32 -71.23
N GLY A 3 -55.42 -37.82 -70.02
CA GLY A 3 -55.14 -36.47 -69.55
C GLY A 3 -55.12 -36.42 -68.02
N ARG A 4 -54.87 -35.20 -67.51
CA ARG A 4 -55.23 -34.65 -66.18
C ARG A 4 -54.54 -35.28 -64.96
N GLY A 5 -54.04 -34.52 -63.98
CA GLY A 5 -54.11 -33.09 -63.71
C GLY A 5 -53.96 -32.85 -62.20
N GLY A 6 -53.48 -31.65 -61.82
CA GLY A 6 -53.54 -31.08 -60.47
C GLY A 6 -52.26 -31.26 -59.65
N GLY A 7 -51.65 -30.25 -59.05
CA GLY A 7 -52.06 -28.85 -58.84
C GLY A 7 -51.70 -28.41 -57.42
N GLY A 8 -51.05 -27.25 -57.29
CA GLY A 8 -50.79 -26.53 -56.04
C GLY A 8 -49.46 -26.92 -55.38
N GLY A 9 -48.55 -26.02 -55.00
CA GLY A 9 -48.59 -24.58 -54.78
C GLY A 9 -47.35 -24.23 -53.94
N PRO A 10 -46.94 -22.96 -53.88
CA PRO A 10 -45.54 -22.57 -53.70
C PRO A 10 -45.11 -22.48 -52.23
N GLY A 11 -43.80 -22.58 -52.05
CA GLY A 11 -43.11 -22.61 -50.77
C GLY A 11 -43.33 -21.39 -49.88
N ASP A 12 -43.38 -21.71 -48.59
CA ASP A 12 -43.37 -20.79 -47.46
C ASP A 12 -41.93 -20.26 -47.27
N PRO A 13 -41.71 -18.94 -47.24
CA PRO A 13 -40.39 -18.37 -47.00
C PRO A 13 -39.99 -18.58 -45.54
N GLY A 14 -38.81 -19.16 -45.35
CA GLY A 14 -38.18 -19.29 -44.04
C GLY A 14 -38.05 -17.93 -43.37
N ASP A 15 -38.76 -17.76 -42.26
CA ASP A 15 -38.56 -16.65 -41.34
C ASP A 15 -37.78 -17.16 -40.11
N GLY A 16 -36.45 -16.95 -40.19
CA GLY A 16 -35.80 -16.09 -39.22
C GLY A 16 -35.91 -16.42 -37.73
N ARG A 17 -36.05 -17.68 -37.32
CA ARG A 17 -35.75 -18.06 -35.93
C ARG A 17 -34.24 -18.02 -35.72
N ARG A 18 -33.76 -16.84 -35.34
CA ARG A 18 -32.48 -16.66 -34.66
C ARG A 18 -32.53 -17.52 -33.40
N ASP A 19 -31.83 -18.64 -33.45
CA ASP A 19 -31.40 -19.35 -32.25
C ASP A 19 -30.65 -18.34 -31.39
N ARG A 20 -31.30 -17.88 -30.31
CA ARG A 20 -30.59 -17.21 -29.22
C ARG A 20 -29.61 -18.25 -28.67
N PRO A 21 -28.31 -17.97 -28.59
CA PRO A 21 -27.47 -18.75 -27.70
C PRO A 21 -28.06 -18.57 -26.30
N ALA A 22 -28.17 -19.69 -25.58
CA ALA A 22 -28.48 -19.68 -24.17
C ALA A 22 -27.60 -18.64 -23.47
N GLU A 23 -28.23 -17.66 -22.84
CA GLU A 23 -27.56 -16.79 -21.87
C GLU A 23 -27.05 -17.71 -20.77
N GLY A 24 -25.80 -18.13 -20.93
CA GLY A 24 -25.03 -18.75 -19.88
C GLY A 24 -24.93 -17.74 -18.76
N ASP A 25 -25.62 -18.05 -17.66
CA ASP A 25 -25.51 -17.43 -16.36
C ASP A 25 -24.01 -17.32 -16.00
N SER A 26 -23.42 -16.19 -16.39
CA SER A 26 -22.04 -15.83 -16.08
C SER A 26 -22.03 -15.15 -14.71
N SER A 27 -22.69 -15.79 -13.75
CA SER A 27 -22.49 -15.54 -12.33
C SER A 27 -21.21 -16.25 -11.92
N GLY A 28 -20.08 -15.79 -12.47
CA GLY A 28 -18.80 -15.98 -11.80
C GLY A 28 -18.82 -15.18 -10.49
N PRO A 29 -18.14 -15.61 -9.41
CA PRO A 29 -18.07 -14.80 -8.21
C PRO A 29 -17.43 -13.46 -8.56
N ASP A 30 -18.18 -12.37 -8.41
CA ASP A 30 -17.63 -11.03 -8.27
C ASP A 30 -16.69 -11.06 -7.06
N LEU A 31 -15.42 -11.33 -7.30
CA LEU A 31 -14.39 -11.45 -6.26
C LEU A 31 -14.06 -10.11 -5.58
N PHE A 32 -14.72 -9.02 -5.95
CA PHE A 32 -14.63 -7.75 -5.27
C PHE A 32 -16.00 -7.08 -5.22
N PRO A 33 -16.69 -7.03 -4.07
CA PRO A 33 -17.79 -6.10 -3.94
C PRO A 33 -17.22 -4.69 -4.14
N SER A 34 -17.76 -3.98 -5.13
CA SER A 34 -17.51 -2.55 -5.33
C SER A 34 -18.14 -1.76 -4.18
N THR A 35 -17.56 -1.84 -2.98
CA THR A 35 -17.86 -0.90 -1.90
C THR A 35 -17.16 0.41 -2.24
N GLY A 36 -17.96 1.35 -2.75
CA GLY A 36 -17.58 2.72 -3.09
C GLY A 36 -17.13 3.56 -1.90
N ALA A 37 -15.96 3.23 -1.35
CA ALA A 37 -15.07 4.16 -0.70
C ALA A 37 -13.68 3.91 -1.30
N ALA A 38 -13.19 4.84 -2.14
CA ALA A 38 -11.76 4.89 -2.40
C ALA A 38 -11.08 5.30 -1.10
N VAL A 39 -10.76 4.31 -0.28
CA VAL A 39 -9.77 4.45 0.78
C VAL A 39 -8.46 4.68 0.04
N GLY A 40 -7.91 5.88 0.13
CA GLY A 40 -6.63 6.17 -0.53
C GLY A 40 -5.59 5.36 0.18
N PHE A 41 -4.95 4.39 -0.48
CA PHE A 41 -3.95 3.59 0.21
C PHE A 41 -2.62 4.35 0.30
N TRP A 42 -2.07 4.62 1.49
CA TRP A 42 -0.78 5.28 1.70
C TRP A 42 0.12 4.47 2.63
N MET A 43 1.43 4.67 2.51
CA MET A 43 2.40 4.21 3.50
C MET A 43 3.25 5.36 3.98
N HIS A 44 3.29 5.49 5.30
CA HIS A 44 4.10 6.44 6.02
C HIS A 44 5.07 5.68 6.93
N LEU A 45 6.34 6.12 6.97
CA LEU A 45 7.38 5.57 7.82
C LEU A 45 7.87 6.64 8.80
N THR A 46 7.90 6.30 10.09
CA THR A 46 8.49 7.14 11.14
C THR A 46 9.60 6.37 11.83
N ARG A 47 10.69 7.05 12.19
CA ARG A 47 11.75 6.45 13.03
C ARG A 47 11.77 7.09 14.42
N HIS A 48 12.01 6.25 15.41
CA HIS A 48 11.96 6.63 16.81
C HIS A 48 13.17 6.12 17.58
N ASP A 49 13.39 6.69 18.77
CA ASP A 49 14.43 6.24 19.67
C ASP A 49 14.14 4.82 20.19
N ALA A 50 15.10 3.91 20.04
CA ALA A 50 14.91 2.51 20.38
C ALA A 50 14.74 2.27 21.88
N ALA A 51 15.43 3.05 22.74
CA ALA A 51 15.31 2.89 24.18
C ALA A 51 13.92 3.33 24.68
N ARG A 52 13.35 4.39 24.10
CA ARG A 52 11.98 4.82 24.39
C ARG A 52 10.94 3.78 23.98
N VAL A 53 11.06 3.23 22.78
CA VAL A 53 10.13 2.17 22.34
C VAL A 53 10.28 0.91 23.19
N ALA A 54 11.51 0.50 23.50
CA ALA A 54 11.75 -0.63 24.40
C ALA A 54 11.11 -0.42 25.79
N ALA A 55 11.18 0.79 26.35
CA ALA A 55 10.57 1.12 27.63
C ALA A 55 9.02 1.09 27.59
N LEU A 56 8.41 1.41 26.45
CA LEU A 56 6.95 1.28 26.27
C LEU A 56 6.54 -0.20 26.15
N LEU A 57 7.34 -1.01 25.45
CA LEU A 57 7.11 -2.44 25.28
C LEU A 57 7.34 -3.24 26.56
N ASP A 58 8.29 -2.83 27.42
CA ASP A 58 8.57 -3.42 28.73
C ASP A 58 7.52 -3.01 29.78
N HIS A 59 6.26 -3.37 29.50
CA HIS A 59 5.15 -3.03 30.36
C HIS A 59 4.92 -4.12 31.44
N PRO A 60 4.66 -3.76 32.72
CA PRO A 60 4.36 -4.73 33.77
C PRO A 60 3.15 -5.64 33.48
N GLY A 61 2.23 -5.18 32.62
CA GLY A 61 1.09 -5.95 32.11
C GLY A 61 1.42 -6.93 30.97
N GLY A 62 2.70 -7.10 30.62
CA GLY A 62 3.18 -7.96 29.56
C GLY A 62 3.14 -7.33 28.16
N ALA A 63 3.59 -8.10 27.17
CA ALA A 63 3.81 -7.64 25.80
C ALA A 63 2.57 -7.03 25.13
N ARG A 64 1.37 -7.59 25.38
CA ARG A 64 0.10 -7.04 24.87
C ARG A 64 -0.15 -5.62 25.37
N ALA A 65 0.00 -5.41 26.67
CA ALA A 65 -0.18 -4.09 27.28
C ALA A 65 0.89 -3.10 26.80
N GLY A 66 2.12 -3.56 26.58
CA GLY A 66 3.19 -2.74 26.01
C GLY A 66 2.89 -2.28 24.58
N ARG A 67 2.36 -3.17 23.73
CA ARG A 67 1.95 -2.80 22.35
C ARG A 67 0.77 -1.84 22.32
N ALA A 68 -0.26 -2.05 23.15
CA ALA A 68 -1.37 -1.11 23.27
C ALA A 68 -0.88 0.28 23.70
N ARG A 69 0.03 0.33 24.69
CA ARG A 69 0.63 1.59 25.15
C ARG A 69 1.50 2.26 24.08
N LEU A 70 2.20 1.49 23.25
CA LEU A 70 2.95 2.01 22.12
C LEU A 70 2.02 2.60 21.05
N TYR A 71 0.90 1.92 20.76
CA TYR A 71 -0.16 2.44 19.88
C TYR A 71 -0.67 3.78 20.39
N GLU A 72 -1.07 3.86 21.66
CA GLU A 72 -1.54 5.10 22.29
C GLU A 72 -0.48 6.21 22.19
N ALA A 73 0.81 5.87 22.37
CA ALA A 73 1.88 6.86 22.32
C ALA A 73 2.14 7.41 20.91
N TRP A 74 1.88 6.61 19.87
CA TRP A 74 1.95 6.99 18.47
C TRP A 74 0.68 7.77 18.04
N GLU A 75 -0.50 7.33 18.47
CA GLU A 75 -1.77 8.01 18.16
C GLU A 75 -1.85 9.43 18.77
N ASN A 76 -1.23 9.63 19.94
CA ASN A 76 -1.15 10.95 20.60
C ASN A 76 -0.07 11.88 20.01
N GLU A 77 0.60 11.49 18.93
CA GLU A 77 1.44 12.40 18.15
C GLU A 77 0.55 13.44 17.43
N ASP A 78 1.08 14.65 17.23
CA ASP A 78 0.33 15.74 16.61
C ASP A 78 0.43 15.61 15.08
N TRP A 79 -0.52 14.90 14.49
CA TRP A 79 -0.60 14.62 13.04
C TRP A 79 -1.11 15.83 12.21
N ASP A 80 -1.34 16.99 12.83
CA ASP A 80 -1.95 18.16 12.19
C ASP A 80 -1.09 18.79 11.07
N ASP A 81 0.23 18.62 11.12
CA ASP A 81 1.12 19.03 10.02
C ASP A 81 1.04 18.06 8.82
N GLU A 82 0.62 16.80 9.03
CA GLU A 82 0.53 15.78 7.96
C GLU A 82 -0.71 15.91 7.09
N ARG A 83 -1.88 16.25 7.67
CA ARG A 83 -3.10 16.49 6.87
C ARG A 83 -2.91 17.57 5.81
N ARG A 84 -2.07 18.57 6.09
CA ARG A 84 -1.75 19.62 5.11
C ARG A 84 -0.84 19.12 4.00
N ASP A 85 -0.02 18.11 4.26
CA ASP A 85 0.87 17.53 3.26
C ASP A 85 0.10 16.63 2.29
N ASP A 86 -0.86 15.82 2.74
CA ASP A 86 -1.72 15.04 1.82
C ASP A 86 -2.49 15.96 0.85
N GLU A 87 -3.03 17.07 1.35
CA GLU A 87 -3.69 18.10 0.52
C GLU A 87 -2.72 18.77 -0.47
N ARG A 88 -1.44 18.94 -0.08
CA ARG A 88 -0.40 19.48 -0.96
C ARG A 88 0.02 18.47 -2.03
N TRP A 89 0.13 17.20 -1.68
CA TRP A 89 0.49 16.11 -2.60
C TRP A 89 -0.53 15.93 -3.72
N ASP A 90 -1.82 16.03 -3.40
CA ASP A 90 -2.90 16.02 -4.39
C ASP A 90 -2.83 17.23 -5.34
N SER A 91 -2.19 18.34 -4.93
CA SER A 91 -2.05 19.56 -5.71
C SER A 91 -0.82 19.58 -6.64
N GLU A 92 0.36 19.18 -6.17
CA GLU A 92 1.61 19.25 -6.95
C GLU A 92 1.61 18.31 -8.17
N TRP A 93 0.98 17.15 -8.05
CA TRP A 93 0.78 16.22 -9.17
C TRP A 93 -0.30 16.66 -10.14
N ARG A 94 -1.27 17.47 -9.69
CA ARG A 94 -2.30 18.03 -10.57
C ARG A 94 -1.71 18.99 -11.60
N ASP A 95 -0.60 19.62 -11.24
CA ASP A 95 0.08 20.64 -12.05
C ASP A 95 1.30 20.09 -12.82
N GLY A 96 1.59 18.78 -12.70
CA GLY A 96 2.68 18.12 -13.42
C GLY A 96 4.08 18.53 -12.94
N GLU A 97 4.17 19.13 -11.75
CA GLU A 97 5.46 19.48 -11.14
C GLU A 97 6.11 18.26 -10.49
N ARG A 98 7.44 18.26 -10.57
CA ARG A 98 8.31 17.15 -10.19
C ARG A 98 8.32 16.99 -8.67
N TRP A 99 8.32 15.74 -8.21
CA TRP A 99 8.64 15.31 -6.85
C TRP A 99 9.70 16.21 -6.20
N ASP A 100 9.35 16.84 -5.09
CA ASP A 100 10.32 17.46 -4.18
C ASP A 100 10.60 16.46 -3.05
N ASP A 101 11.88 16.17 -2.81
CA ASP A 101 12.37 15.16 -1.85
C ASP A 101 11.96 15.50 -0.42
N THR A 102 10.71 15.19 -0.05
CA THR A 102 10.18 15.62 1.24
C THR A 102 10.51 14.56 2.31
N VAL A 103 11.80 14.41 2.60
CA VAL A 103 12.27 13.83 3.87
C VAL A 103 12.28 14.97 4.87
N ARG A 104 11.38 14.92 5.87
CA ARG A 104 11.36 15.93 6.93
C ARG A 104 11.95 15.35 8.22
N CYS A 105 12.99 16.01 8.72
CA CYS A 105 13.37 15.87 10.11
C CYS A 105 12.30 16.57 10.94
N ALA A 106 11.48 15.81 11.66
CA ALA A 106 10.59 16.40 12.64
C ALA A 106 11.43 17.07 13.72
N ALA A 107 11.30 18.39 13.87
CA ALA A 107 11.84 19.07 15.05
C ALA A 107 10.98 18.61 16.23
N ALA A 108 11.58 17.89 17.18
CA ALA A 108 10.87 17.40 18.36
C ALA A 108 10.22 18.57 19.12
N SER A 109 8.91 18.77 18.93
CA SER A 109 8.12 19.73 19.69
C SER A 109 7.73 19.05 21.02
N TYR A 110 8.52 19.32 22.06
CA TYR A 110 8.16 18.93 23.41
C TYR A 110 7.01 19.82 23.90
N GLY A 111 5.77 19.41 23.63
CA GLY A 111 4.59 20.05 24.21
C GLY A 111 4.58 19.88 25.73
N THR A 112 4.74 20.97 26.48
CA THR A 112 4.68 20.99 27.95
C THR A 112 3.23 21.07 28.48
N GLY A 113 2.28 20.44 27.80
CA GLY A 113 0.84 20.59 28.06
C GLY A 113 0.20 19.34 28.66
N GLY A 114 -0.04 19.35 29.97
CA GLY A 114 -1.29 18.93 30.62
C GLY A 114 -1.81 17.49 30.57
N ASP A 115 -1.52 16.69 29.54
CA ASP A 115 -2.07 15.34 29.39
C ASP A 115 -0.97 14.28 29.60
N SER A 116 -1.19 13.42 30.58
CA SER A 116 -0.26 12.40 31.09
C SER A 116 -0.03 11.20 30.17
N ALA A 117 -0.51 11.26 28.93
CA ALA A 117 -0.30 10.19 27.96
C ALA A 117 1.18 10.17 27.53
N PRO A 118 1.83 8.99 27.49
CA PRO A 118 3.17 8.88 26.93
C PRO A 118 3.14 9.35 25.47
N ARG A 119 4.05 10.23 25.07
CA ARG A 119 4.25 10.58 23.66
C ARG A 119 5.47 9.84 23.14
N LEU A 120 5.35 9.24 21.98
CA LEU A 120 6.50 8.87 21.17
C LEU A 120 6.89 10.12 20.36
N PRO A 121 8.19 10.48 20.28
CA PRO A 121 8.56 11.52 19.31
C PRO A 121 9.06 10.93 18.00
N ILE A 122 8.54 11.44 16.89
CA ILE A 122 9.07 11.23 15.54
C ILE A 122 10.43 11.93 15.45
N LEU A 123 11.48 11.19 15.10
CA LEU A 123 12.79 11.77 14.80
C LEU A 123 12.92 12.17 13.32
N GLU A 124 12.20 11.46 12.46
CA GLU A 124 12.11 11.69 11.01
C GLU A 124 10.93 10.88 10.46
N SER A 125 10.28 11.45 9.45
CA SER A 125 9.23 10.82 8.66
C SER A 125 9.61 10.72 7.18
N ALA A 126 9.08 9.70 6.50
CA ALA A 126 9.17 9.53 5.06
C ALA A 126 7.88 8.91 4.51
N HIS A 127 7.41 9.42 3.37
CA HIS A 127 6.20 8.94 2.73
C HIS A 127 6.55 8.29 1.39
N VAL A 128 6.08 7.06 1.19
CA VAL A 128 6.07 6.42 -0.14
C VAL A 128 4.66 6.38 -0.73
N HIS A 129 3.68 6.92 0.00
CA HIS A 129 2.31 7.15 -0.45
C HIS A 129 1.73 5.90 -1.10
N ARG A 130 1.01 6.06 -2.21
CA ARG A 130 0.41 4.98 -3.01
C ARG A 130 1.41 4.06 -3.71
N ALA A 131 2.71 4.35 -3.66
CA ALA A 131 3.72 3.49 -4.29
C ALA A 131 4.05 2.24 -3.43
N TRP A 132 3.52 2.13 -2.22
CA TRP A 132 3.87 1.06 -1.28
C TRP A 132 3.57 -0.34 -1.82
N GLN A 133 2.43 -0.55 -2.50
CA GLN A 133 2.07 -1.85 -3.08
C GLN A 133 3.05 -2.21 -4.20
N ALA A 134 3.36 -1.25 -5.07
CA ALA A 134 4.34 -1.42 -6.14
C ALA A 134 5.74 -1.72 -5.57
N LEU A 135 6.14 -1.04 -4.49
CA LEU A 135 7.37 -1.32 -3.77
C LEU A 135 7.36 -2.72 -3.16
N HIS A 136 6.25 -3.16 -2.56
CA HIS A 136 6.13 -4.50 -2.02
C HIS A 136 6.37 -5.55 -3.11
N ILE A 137 5.59 -5.48 -4.21
CA ILE A 137 5.74 -6.39 -5.35
C ILE A 137 7.14 -6.33 -5.95
N LEU A 138 7.74 -5.14 -6.05
CA LEU A 138 9.08 -4.96 -6.59
C LEU A 138 10.13 -5.71 -5.74
N LEU A 139 10.00 -5.65 -4.41
CA LEU A 139 10.96 -6.22 -3.47
C LEU A 139 10.74 -7.73 -3.24
N THR A 140 9.49 -8.16 -3.10
CA THR A 140 9.14 -9.55 -2.75
C THR A 140 8.80 -10.40 -3.97
N GLY A 141 8.30 -9.78 -5.03
CA GLY A 141 7.69 -10.48 -6.16
C GLY A 141 6.31 -11.08 -5.86
N ALA A 142 5.71 -10.76 -4.71
CA ALA A 142 4.41 -11.23 -4.28
C ALA A 142 3.39 -10.07 -4.30
N ASP A 143 2.13 -10.39 -4.60
CA ASP A 143 1.01 -9.46 -4.42
C ASP A 143 0.67 -9.39 -2.93
N PRO A 144 0.64 -8.20 -2.30
CA PRO A 144 0.31 -8.09 -0.89
C PRO A 144 -1.13 -8.50 -0.53
N TYR A 145 -2.02 -8.63 -1.53
CA TYR A 145 -3.40 -9.06 -1.34
C TYR A 145 -3.63 -10.54 -1.65
N ASP A 146 -2.58 -11.27 -2.03
CA ASP A 146 -2.66 -12.72 -2.18
C ASP A 146 -2.75 -13.36 -0.79
N GLU A 147 -3.94 -13.85 -0.42
CA GLU A 147 -4.20 -14.51 0.86
C GLU A 147 -3.38 -15.80 1.05
N GLU A 148 -2.89 -16.39 -0.04
CA GLU A 148 -2.02 -17.58 0.01
C GLU A 148 -0.54 -17.20 0.19
N ALA A 149 -0.18 -15.93 -0.02
CA ALA A 149 1.19 -15.46 0.17
C ALA A 149 1.55 -15.37 1.66
N VAL A 150 2.30 -16.36 2.13
CA VAL A 150 2.81 -16.37 3.50
C VAL A 150 4.09 -15.53 3.58
N ALA A 151 4.03 -14.42 4.33
CA ALA A 151 5.19 -13.61 4.67
C ALA A 151 6.23 -14.47 5.43
N PRO A 152 7.45 -14.67 4.91
CA PRO A 152 8.47 -15.38 5.66
C PRO A 152 8.92 -14.53 6.85
N VAL A 153 8.95 -15.15 8.03
CA VAL A 153 9.33 -14.46 9.27
C VAL A 153 10.75 -13.91 9.16
N GLY A 154 10.90 -12.61 9.39
CA GLY A 154 12.20 -11.92 9.39
C GLY A 154 12.79 -11.68 7.99
N ASP A 155 12.03 -11.91 6.91
CA ASP A 155 12.50 -11.61 5.56
C ASP A 155 12.65 -10.08 5.38
N PRO A 156 13.85 -9.57 5.07
CA PRO A 156 14.08 -8.14 4.93
C PRO A 156 13.35 -7.52 3.73
N ALA A 157 13.03 -8.29 2.69
CA ALA A 157 12.24 -7.81 1.56
C ALA A 157 10.78 -7.54 1.97
N TRP A 158 10.20 -8.44 2.77
CA TRP A 158 8.86 -8.24 3.34
C TRP A 158 8.87 -7.14 4.39
N ASN A 159 9.82 -7.17 5.32
CA ASN A 159 9.96 -6.18 6.40
C ASN A 159 10.10 -4.76 5.87
N ALA A 160 10.72 -4.54 4.71
CA ALA A 160 10.83 -3.22 4.10
C ALA A 160 9.47 -2.51 3.93
N VAL A 161 8.39 -3.25 3.66
CA VAL A 161 7.04 -2.70 3.46
C VAL A 161 6.04 -3.28 4.47
N LEU A 162 5.73 -4.57 4.41
CA LEU A 162 4.62 -5.20 5.15
C LEU A 162 5.00 -6.08 6.35
N GLY A 163 6.29 -6.39 6.54
CA GLY A 163 6.72 -7.24 7.66
C GLY A 163 6.94 -6.48 8.97
N GLY A 164 7.25 -7.19 10.05
CA GLY A 164 7.45 -6.62 11.39
C GLY A 164 6.32 -6.95 12.37
N ALA A 165 6.51 -6.55 13.63
CA ALA A 165 5.55 -6.81 14.68
C ALA A 165 4.37 -5.83 14.56
N ARG A 166 3.15 -6.36 14.50
CA ARG A 166 1.94 -5.51 14.51
C ARG A 166 1.79 -4.78 15.83
N ILE A 167 1.44 -3.51 15.76
CA ILE A 167 1.02 -2.67 16.87
C ILE A 167 -0.48 -2.42 16.68
N THR A 168 -1.31 -2.92 17.58
CA THR A 168 -2.76 -2.69 17.54
C THR A 168 -3.22 -1.94 18.78
N ARG A 169 -4.32 -1.20 18.65
CA ARG A 169 -4.93 -0.44 19.75
C ARG A 169 -5.15 -1.29 21.01
N ASP A 170 -5.66 -2.51 20.84
CA ASP A 170 -5.93 -3.43 21.96
C ASP A 170 -4.72 -4.33 22.33
N GLY A 171 -3.60 -4.16 21.62
CA GLY A 171 -2.40 -5.02 21.68
C GLY A 171 -2.64 -6.47 21.22
N ASP A 172 -3.81 -6.76 20.66
CA ASP A 172 -4.23 -8.05 20.11
C ASP A 172 -4.13 -8.04 18.58
N ASP A 173 -3.42 -9.01 18.04
CA ASP A 173 -3.17 -9.11 16.60
C ASP A 173 -4.38 -9.74 15.87
N ARG A 174 -5.39 -10.24 16.60
CA ARG A 174 -6.57 -10.94 16.03
C ARG A 174 -7.71 -10.02 15.59
N ASN A 175 -7.68 -8.75 16.00
CA ASN A 175 -8.76 -7.78 15.81
C ASN A 175 -8.33 -6.58 14.95
N ALA A 176 -7.26 -6.72 14.17
CA ALA A 176 -6.87 -5.69 13.20
C ALA A 176 -8.02 -5.51 12.19
N GLY A 177 -8.79 -4.42 12.36
CA GLY A 177 -9.71 -3.97 11.32
C GLY A 177 -8.88 -3.71 10.06
N ALA A 178 -9.42 -4.12 8.91
CA ALA A 178 -8.70 -4.36 7.65
C ALA A 178 -8.02 -3.14 6.98
N TRP A 179 -7.80 -2.02 7.68
CA TRP A 179 -7.54 -0.73 7.04
C TRP A 179 -6.42 0.12 7.65
N GLU A 180 -5.88 -0.20 8.84
CA GLU A 180 -4.71 0.53 9.38
C GLU A 180 -3.77 -0.46 10.09
N ASP A 181 -2.68 -0.83 9.42
CA ASP A 181 -1.65 -1.69 9.98
C ASP A 181 -0.46 -0.82 10.44
N LEU A 182 -0.28 -0.73 11.77
CA LEU A 182 0.98 -0.24 12.33
C LEU A 182 1.96 -1.40 12.49
N LEU A 183 3.11 -1.29 11.83
CA LEU A 183 4.13 -2.32 11.79
C LEU A 183 5.44 -1.81 12.38
N LEU A 184 5.94 -2.49 13.41
CA LEU A 184 7.18 -2.17 14.10
C LEU A 184 8.35 -3.03 13.61
N LEU A 185 9.47 -2.38 13.34
CA LEU A 185 10.77 -3.03 13.19
C LEU A 185 11.71 -2.59 14.29
N MET A 186 12.31 -3.58 14.96
CA MET A 186 13.37 -3.38 15.94
C MET A 186 14.71 -3.11 15.25
N PRO A 187 15.73 -2.55 15.96
CA PRO A 187 16.96 -2.08 15.31
C PRO A 187 17.69 -3.14 14.48
N ASP A 188 17.72 -4.39 14.92
CA ASP A 188 18.33 -5.49 14.17
C ASP A 188 17.60 -5.78 12.85
N GLU A 189 16.27 -5.68 12.85
CA GLU A 189 15.44 -5.84 11.64
C GLU A 189 15.60 -4.65 10.70
N VAL A 190 15.66 -3.43 11.24
CA VAL A 190 15.95 -2.21 10.46
C VAL A 190 17.32 -2.31 9.77
N ALA A 191 18.34 -2.81 10.48
CA ALA A 191 19.66 -3.04 9.91
C ALA A 191 19.66 -4.14 8.84
N ALA A 192 18.86 -5.21 9.02
CA ALA A 192 18.69 -6.24 8.01
C ALA A 192 18.03 -5.71 6.73
N VAL A 193 17.00 -4.86 6.86
CA VAL A 193 16.35 -4.19 5.72
C VAL A 193 17.33 -3.25 5.00
N ASP A 194 18.10 -2.44 5.72
CA ASP A 194 19.14 -1.58 5.12
C ASP A 194 20.17 -2.40 4.33
N GLY A 195 20.70 -3.47 4.92
CA GLY A 195 21.65 -4.37 4.25
C GLY A 195 21.08 -4.97 2.97
N PHE A 196 19.82 -5.41 3.01
CA PHE A 196 19.11 -5.93 1.84
C PHE A 196 18.92 -4.85 0.76
N LEU A 197 18.38 -3.68 1.10
CA LEU A 197 18.11 -2.61 0.14
C LEU A 197 19.37 -2.06 -0.52
N ARG A 198 20.51 -2.04 0.19
CA ARG A 198 21.81 -1.64 -0.37
C ARG A 198 22.37 -2.64 -1.38
N ALA A 199 22.06 -3.93 -1.23
CA ALA A 199 22.54 -4.96 -2.14
C ALA A 199 21.80 -4.99 -3.48
N LEU A 200 20.65 -4.31 -3.58
CA LEU A 200 19.83 -4.28 -4.79
C LEU A 200 20.31 -3.23 -5.79
N ASP A 201 20.41 -3.61 -7.06
CA ASP A 201 20.38 -2.65 -8.17
C ASP A 201 18.92 -2.29 -8.46
N ARG A 202 18.55 -1.04 -8.16
CA ARG A 202 17.18 -0.54 -8.30
C ARG A 202 16.69 -0.62 -9.75
N ASP A 203 17.53 -0.19 -10.69
CA ASP A 203 17.12 -0.06 -12.10
C ASP A 203 17.03 -1.44 -12.76
N GLU A 204 17.94 -2.36 -12.41
CA GLU A 204 17.82 -3.77 -12.78
C GLU A 204 16.53 -4.39 -12.22
N LEU A 205 16.26 -4.19 -10.93
CA LEU A 205 15.10 -4.77 -10.27
C LEU A 205 13.79 -4.29 -10.89
N ILE A 206 13.66 -2.98 -11.11
CA ILE A 206 12.51 -2.36 -11.79
C ILE A 206 12.36 -2.95 -13.18
N ARG A 207 13.42 -2.99 -13.99
CA ARG A 207 13.35 -3.52 -15.36
C ARG A 207 12.90 -4.97 -15.40
N ARG A 208 13.40 -5.79 -14.47
CA ARG A 208 13.06 -7.22 -14.37
C ARG A 208 11.63 -7.46 -13.91
N ARG A 209 11.09 -6.64 -13.00
CA ARG A 209 9.77 -6.82 -12.38
C ARG A 209 8.66 -6.02 -13.06
N HIS A 210 9.00 -5.05 -13.91
CA HIS A 210 8.03 -4.21 -14.63
C HIS A 210 7.00 -5.02 -15.44
N PRO A 211 7.35 -6.10 -16.15
CA PRO A 211 6.35 -6.93 -16.82
C PRO A 211 5.31 -7.51 -15.87
N PHE A 212 5.74 -8.01 -14.70
CA PHE A 212 4.84 -8.56 -13.70
C PHE A 212 3.96 -7.48 -13.05
N LEU A 213 4.53 -6.31 -12.74
CA LEU A 213 3.76 -5.16 -12.26
C LEU A 213 2.62 -4.83 -13.24
N ARG A 214 2.89 -4.84 -14.55
CA ARG A 214 1.87 -4.63 -15.60
C ARG A 214 0.74 -5.66 -15.59
N GLU A 215 0.99 -6.88 -15.14
CA GLU A 215 0.02 -7.97 -15.13
C GLU A 215 -0.87 -7.94 -13.89
N VAL A 216 -0.33 -7.61 -12.71
CA VAL A 216 -1.04 -7.67 -11.42
C VAL A 216 -2.10 -6.56 -11.26
N GLY A 217 -1.98 -5.45 -11.98
CA GLY A 217 -2.93 -4.34 -11.86
C GLY A 217 -2.84 -3.59 -10.50
N PRO A 218 -3.58 -2.50 -10.37
CA PRO A 218 -3.03 -1.18 -10.63
C PRO A 218 -1.99 -0.71 -9.60
N TYR A 219 -0.72 -1.04 -9.86
CA TYR A 219 0.43 -0.21 -9.47
C TYR A 219 0.46 1.14 -10.23
N SER A 220 -0.48 1.34 -11.17
CA SER A 220 -0.73 2.61 -11.88
C SER A 220 -1.75 3.45 -11.13
N PHE A 221 -1.77 4.76 -11.34
CA PHE A 221 -2.64 5.75 -10.67
C PHE A 221 -4.17 5.51 -10.74
N SER A 222 -4.70 4.32 -11.06
CA SER A 222 -6.15 4.07 -11.07
C SER A 222 -6.71 4.21 -9.65
N GLY A 223 -7.33 5.36 -9.39
CA GLY A 223 -7.72 5.82 -8.06
C GLY A 223 -7.35 7.29 -7.80
N TRP A 224 -6.37 7.85 -8.52
CA TRP A 224 -6.08 9.29 -8.51
C TRP A 224 -7.15 10.11 -9.24
N THR A 225 -7.80 9.52 -10.24
CA THR A 225 -8.75 10.23 -11.10
C THR A 225 -10.22 10.00 -10.75
N MET A 226 -10.52 9.51 -9.54
CA MET A 226 -11.90 9.40 -9.02
C MET A 226 -12.66 10.74 -9.02
N GLY A 227 -11.99 11.87 -9.27
CA GLY A 227 -12.60 13.21 -9.36
C GLY A 227 -12.55 13.92 -10.72
N SER A 228 -11.83 13.42 -11.75
CA SER A 228 -11.66 14.15 -13.02
C SER A 228 -12.14 13.34 -14.20
N GLY A 229 -13.45 13.45 -14.47
CA GLY A 229 -14.00 13.03 -15.75
C GLY A 229 -13.24 13.65 -16.91
N ARG A 230 -12.79 12.79 -17.84
CA ARG A 230 -12.00 13.05 -19.06
C ARG A 230 -10.50 13.18 -18.83
N GLY A 231 -9.76 12.17 -19.29
CA GLY A 231 -8.32 12.26 -19.56
C GLY A 231 -7.40 11.71 -18.47
N ALA A 232 -7.87 10.78 -17.64
CA ALA A 232 -7.02 10.04 -16.73
C ALA A 232 -6.00 9.20 -17.52
N GLU A 233 -4.87 9.79 -17.86
CA GLU A 233 -3.71 9.01 -18.25
C GLU A 233 -3.36 8.13 -17.06
N THR A 234 -3.62 6.83 -17.22
CA THR A 234 -3.15 5.77 -16.34
C THR A 234 -1.63 5.82 -16.33
N GLY A 235 -1.05 6.69 -15.51
CA GLY A 235 0.39 6.85 -15.46
C GLY A 235 1.03 5.54 -14.99
N ASP A 236 2.00 5.05 -15.75
CA ASP A 236 2.84 3.95 -15.27
C ASP A 236 3.87 4.55 -14.30
N MET A 237 3.82 4.17 -13.01
CA MET A 237 4.77 4.66 -11.99
C MET A 237 6.23 4.40 -12.34
N VAL A 238 6.50 3.39 -13.17
CA VAL A 238 7.85 3.13 -13.69
C VAL A 238 8.23 4.18 -14.73
N GLN A 239 7.34 4.45 -15.70
CA GLN A 239 7.61 5.41 -16.77
C GLN A 239 7.67 6.86 -16.27
N SER A 240 6.89 7.20 -15.24
CA SER A 240 6.93 8.52 -14.61
C SER A 240 8.08 8.70 -13.61
N GLY A 241 8.85 7.63 -13.31
CA GLY A 241 9.95 7.65 -12.35
C GLY A 241 9.52 7.61 -10.88
N VAL A 242 8.22 7.59 -10.58
CA VAL A 242 7.68 7.54 -9.21
C VAL A 242 8.18 6.33 -8.45
N LEU A 243 8.17 5.15 -9.06
CA LEU A 243 8.60 3.94 -8.37
C LEU A 243 10.10 3.98 -8.02
N ALA A 244 10.93 4.47 -8.94
CA ALA A 244 12.36 4.61 -8.71
C ALA A 244 12.65 5.56 -7.55
N ASN A 245 11.90 6.66 -7.51
CA ASN A 245 12.06 7.67 -6.49
C ASN A 245 11.52 7.22 -5.12
N ALA A 246 10.37 6.56 -5.08
CA ALA A 246 9.84 5.96 -3.85
C ALA A 246 10.80 4.91 -3.28
N PHE A 247 11.46 4.14 -4.16
CA PHE A 247 12.51 3.20 -3.76
C PHE A 247 13.69 3.93 -3.10
N ASP A 248 14.19 5.01 -3.71
CA ASP A 248 15.31 5.79 -3.17
C ASP A 248 14.96 6.43 -1.82
N THR A 249 13.72 6.92 -1.69
CA THR A 249 13.19 7.46 -0.42
C THR A 249 13.22 6.39 0.67
N LEU A 250 12.67 5.22 0.39
CA LEU A 250 12.65 4.07 1.30
C LEU A 250 14.07 3.66 1.70
N ARG A 251 14.96 3.50 0.71
CA ARG A 251 16.37 3.14 0.94
C ARG A 251 17.07 4.19 1.81
N GLY A 252 16.95 5.46 1.47
CA GLY A 252 17.58 6.56 2.20
C GLY A 252 17.11 6.63 3.66
N PHE A 253 15.82 6.40 3.89
CA PHE A 253 15.23 6.36 5.23
C PHE A 253 15.81 5.21 6.07
N TYR A 254 15.82 3.98 5.54
CA TYR A 254 16.38 2.82 6.25
C TYR A 254 17.89 2.94 6.51
N VAL A 255 18.64 3.54 5.59
CA VAL A 255 20.08 3.85 5.80
C VAL A 255 20.28 4.70 7.04
N ARG A 256 19.49 5.77 7.19
CA ARG A 256 19.59 6.68 8.34
C ARG A 256 19.10 6.03 9.63
N ALA A 257 17.98 5.32 9.58
CA ALA A 257 17.42 4.61 10.73
C ALA A 257 18.39 3.53 11.27
N ALA A 258 18.97 2.73 10.38
CA ALA A 258 19.94 1.69 10.74
C ALA A 258 21.22 2.29 11.33
N ALA A 259 21.78 3.34 10.71
CA ALA A 259 22.99 4.00 11.19
C ALA A 259 22.83 4.58 12.61
N ALA A 260 21.62 5.02 12.96
CA ALA A 260 21.30 5.58 14.27
C ALA A 260 20.81 4.54 15.30
N GLY A 261 20.67 3.27 14.92
CA GLY A 261 20.11 2.22 15.79
C GLY A 261 18.66 2.51 16.20
N ASN A 262 17.87 3.15 15.32
CA ASN A 262 16.47 3.48 15.58
C ASN A 262 15.54 2.30 15.33
N VAL A 263 14.34 2.40 15.89
CA VAL A 263 13.19 1.59 15.46
C VAL A 263 12.46 2.30 14.32
N VAL A 264 11.74 1.53 13.51
CA VAL A 264 10.87 2.06 12.46
C VAL A 264 9.44 1.62 12.72
N VAL A 265 8.51 2.56 12.71
CA VAL A 265 7.07 2.30 12.69
C VAL A 265 6.57 2.65 11.29
N LYS A 266 5.79 1.74 10.70
CA LYS A 266 5.16 1.95 9.40
C LYS A 266 3.67 2.00 9.63
N ASN A 267 3.03 3.03 9.10
CA ASN A 267 1.58 3.14 9.04
C ASN A 267 1.14 2.91 7.60
N ILE A 268 0.30 1.90 7.39
CA ILE A 268 -0.27 1.57 6.09
C ILE A 268 -1.79 1.70 6.22
N GLY A 269 -2.35 2.67 5.51
CA GLY A 269 -3.78 2.98 5.44
C GLY A 269 -4.27 3.02 4.00
#